data_AF-A0A0F9IBF0-F1
#
_entry.id   AF-A0A0F9IBF0-F1
#
_cell.length_a   1.000
_cell.length_b   1.000
_cell.length_c   1.000
_cell.angle_alpha   90.00
_cell.angle_beta   90.00
_cell.angle_gamma   90.00
#
_symmetry.space_group_name_H-M   'P 1'
#
loop_
_entity.id
_entity.type
_entity.pdbx_description
1 polymer ?
#
loop_
_entity_poly.entity_id
_entity_poly.type
_entity_poly.pdbx_seq_one_letter_code
_entity_poly.pdbx_strand_id
1 'polypeptide(L)'
;MRINQIFEQDDPVFIKHQRVLNKIARECAIFLCESQKLPVFKVLPSSYDDIQKVKVRKQSQQTKFIQTFNEAFESEAHDLRQRAVFTNSQIVEYTDGDLFYVFPKNGYKFMYCTEVTHSTNDYQQVFDSLFDQFDDEKAEQMIHDLLKFTYTQENLLEGIQKEVEVIFYNIPYYYAARVDTFEYDDLLTDIVQLGDN
;
A
#
# COMPACT_ATOMS: atom_id res chain seq x y z
N MET A 1 -18.96 0.65 45.30
CA MET A 1 -17.82 0.84 44.39
C MET A 1 -18.41 1.25 43.04
N ARG A 2 -18.34 2.54 42.69
CA ARG A 2 -18.96 3.07 41.47
C ARG A 2 -17.94 2.97 40.32
N ILE A 3 -18.24 2.10 39.38
CA ILE A 3 -17.77 2.18 38.00
C ILE A 3 -18.53 3.36 37.39
N ASN A 4 -17.83 4.42 36.99
CA ASN A 4 -18.23 5.37 35.94
C ASN A 4 -17.17 6.49 35.83
N GLN A 5 -16.90 6.86 34.57
CA GLN A 5 -16.30 8.12 34.11
C GLN A 5 -14.77 8.27 34.19
N ILE A 6 -14.11 7.62 33.23
CA ILE A 6 -13.02 8.27 32.48
C ILE A 6 -13.41 8.13 31.00
N PHE A 7 -14.31 8.98 30.55
CA PHE A 7 -14.51 9.29 29.13
C PHE A 7 -14.31 10.79 28.97
N GLU A 8 -13.78 11.17 27.82
CA GLU A 8 -13.67 12.54 27.30
C GLU A 8 -12.54 13.39 27.88
N GLN A 9 -11.32 13.17 27.39
CA GLN A 9 -10.71 14.28 26.68
C GLN A 9 -11.13 14.12 25.22
N ASP A 10 -12.05 14.96 24.78
CA ASP A 10 -12.38 15.17 23.38
C ASP A 10 -11.07 15.45 22.63
N ASP A 11 -10.43 14.42 22.07
CA ASP A 11 -9.29 14.64 21.19
C ASP A 11 -9.81 15.45 20.00
N PRO A 12 -9.42 16.73 19.86
CA PRO A 12 -9.91 17.58 18.79
C PRO A 12 -9.56 16.98 17.41
N VAL A 13 -8.50 16.18 17.32
CA VAL A 13 -8.10 15.47 16.10
C VAL A 13 -9.11 14.35 15.80
N PHE A 14 -9.45 13.50 16.78
CA PHE A 14 -10.48 12.48 16.60
C PHE A 14 -11.82 13.08 16.15
N ILE A 15 -12.31 14.12 16.83
CA ILE A 15 -13.59 14.75 16.48
C ILE A 15 -13.56 15.34 15.07
N LYS A 16 -12.46 16.01 14.70
CA LYS A 16 -12.25 16.56 13.36
C LYS A 16 -12.32 15.48 12.28
N HIS A 17 -11.79 14.29 12.56
CA HIS A 17 -11.65 13.22 11.57
C HIS A 17 -12.65 12.06 11.70
N GLN A 18 -13.53 12.07 12.71
CA GLN A 18 -14.45 10.98 13.06
C GLN A 18 -15.24 10.46 11.86
N ARG A 19 -15.72 11.35 10.98
CA ARG A 19 -16.49 10.95 9.79
C ARG A 19 -15.66 10.14 8.79
N VAL A 20 -14.36 10.44 8.65
CA VAL A 20 -13.46 9.72 7.75
C VAL A 20 -13.01 8.41 8.40
N LEU A 21 -12.71 8.42 9.70
CA LEU A 21 -12.37 7.22 10.47
C LEU A 21 -13.50 6.17 10.41
N ASN A 22 -14.75 6.60 10.54
CA ASN A 22 -15.94 5.76 10.33
C ASN A 22 -15.97 5.09 8.95
N LYS A 23 -15.53 5.83 7.91
CA LYS A 23 -15.44 5.27 6.56
C LYS A 23 -14.30 4.27 6.45
N ILE A 24 -13.16 4.52 7.08
CA ILE A 24 -12.04 3.59 7.11
C ILE A 24 -12.47 2.29 7.80
N ALA A 25 -13.10 2.38 8.98
CA ALA A 25 -13.60 1.23 9.73
C ALA A 25 -14.48 0.31 8.87
N ARG A 26 -15.41 0.89 8.09
CA ARG A 26 -16.34 0.14 7.26
C ARG A 26 -15.78 -0.29 5.91
N GLU A 27 -15.09 0.62 5.23
CA GLU A 27 -14.63 0.42 3.86
C GLU A 27 -13.28 -0.27 3.77
N CYS A 28 -12.52 -0.42 4.87
CA CYS A 28 -11.19 -1.05 4.91
C CYS A 28 -11.12 -2.23 5.90
N ALA A 29 -12.25 -2.70 6.43
CA ALA A 29 -12.31 -3.79 7.40
C ALA A 29 -11.57 -5.07 6.98
N ILE A 30 -11.61 -5.42 5.68
CA ILE A 30 -10.93 -6.63 5.17
C ILE A 30 -9.42 -6.48 5.36
N PHE A 31 -8.86 -5.33 5.00
CA PHE A 31 -7.44 -5.05 5.20
C PHE A 31 -7.05 -5.13 6.67
N LEU A 32 -7.82 -4.49 7.55
CA LEU A 32 -7.54 -4.49 9.00
C LEU A 32 -7.58 -5.92 9.60
N CYS A 33 -8.41 -6.80 9.04
CA CYS A 33 -8.47 -8.20 9.44
C CYS A 33 -7.30 -9.01 8.87
N GLU A 34 -7.08 -8.97 7.56
CA GLU A 34 -6.06 -9.77 6.85
C GLU A 34 -4.62 -9.37 7.24
N SER A 35 -4.37 -8.08 7.45
CA SER A 35 -3.07 -7.56 7.91
C SER A 35 -2.82 -7.79 9.41
N GLN A 36 -3.80 -8.31 10.16
CA GLN A 36 -3.82 -8.30 11.62
C GLN A 36 -3.52 -6.92 12.20
N LYS A 37 -4.09 -5.90 11.57
CA LYS A 37 -3.91 -4.49 11.89
C LYS A 37 -2.48 -3.98 11.73
N LEU A 38 -1.55 -4.67 11.07
CA LEU A 38 -0.21 -4.11 10.83
C LEU A 38 -0.26 -2.96 9.80
N PRO A 39 0.56 -1.90 9.98
CA PRO A 39 0.58 -0.76 9.08
C PRO A 39 1.30 -1.08 7.77
N VAL A 40 0.89 -0.37 6.73
CA VAL A 40 1.65 -0.24 5.47
C VAL A 40 1.74 1.24 5.11
N PHE A 41 2.88 1.62 4.54
CA PHE A 41 3.29 3.00 4.40
C PHE A 41 3.38 3.42 2.95
N LYS A 42 3.09 4.70 2.69
CA LYS A 42 3.31 5.31 1.39
C LYS A 42 3.66 6.77 1.54
N VAL A 43 4.63 7.23 0.76
CA VAL A 43 4.90 8.66 0.62
C VAL A 43 3.88 9.30 -0.29
N LEU A 44 3.32 10.41 0.17
CA LEU A 44 2.40 11.24 -0.60
C LEU A 44 2.83 12.71 -0.53
N PRO A 45 2.35 13.56 -1.46
CA PRO A 45 2.70 14.98 -1.45
C PRO A 45 2.36 15.65 -0.13
N SER A 46 3.27 16.47 0.41
CA SER A 46 3.06 17.17 1.69
C SER A 46 1.89 18.16 1.69
N SER A 47 1.40 18.52 0.50
CA SER A 47 0.21 19.36 0.31
C SER A 47 -1.11 18.67 0.69
N TYR A 48 -1.07 17.36 0.93
CA TYR A 48 -2.25 16.58 1.28
C TYR A 48 -2.68 16.80 2.74
N ASP A 49 -3.97 16.65 3.04
CA ASP A 49 -4.48 16.78 4.42
C ASP A 49 -4.02 15.63 5.35
N ASP A 50 -4.19 15.81 6.66
CA ASP A 50 -3.86 14.83 7.70
C ASP A 50 -4.49 13.45 7.45
N ILE A 51 -5.76 13.40 7.06
CA ILE A 51 -6.45 12.18 6.62
C ILE A 51 -7.22 12.48 5.35
N GLN A 52 -7.08 11.63 4.35
CA GLN A 52 -7.76 11.84 3.07
C GLN A 52 -8.08 10.54 2.34
N LYS A 53 -8.95 10.68 1.35
CA LYS A 53 -9.27 9.64 0.37
C LYS A 53 -8.47 9.90 -0.90
N VAL A 54 -7.51 9.03 -1.20
CA VAL A 54 -6.65 9.14 -2.38
C VAL A 54 -7.22 8.26 -3.50
N LYS A 55 -7.56 8.89 -4.63
CA LYS A 55 -8.08 8.16 -5.78
C LYS A 55 -6.95 7.52 -6.58
N VAL A 56 -7.11 6.25 -6.93
CA VAL A 56 -6.17 5.56 -7.82
C VAL A 56 -6.42 6.00 -9.26
N ARG A 57 -5.36 6.35 -9.96
CA ARG A 57 -5.37 6.89 -11.33
C ARG A 57 -4.29 6.21 -12.14
N LYS A 58 -4.56 5.98 -13.43
CA LYS A 58 -3.55 5.50 -14.37
C LYS A 58 -2.44 6.54 -14.47
N GLN A 59 -1.24 6.15 -14.08
CA GLN A 59 -0.05 6.98 -14.24
C GLN A 59 0.31 7.10 -15.73
N SER A 60 0.79 8.27 -16.15
CA SER A 60 1.10 8.55 -17.56
C SER A 60 2.44 7.98 -18.03
N GLN A 61 3.33 7.65 -17.09
CA GLN A 61 4.66 7.16 -17.41
C GLN A 61 4.58 5.79 -18.09
N GLN A 62 5.29 5.65 -19.21
CA GLN A 62 5.49 4.38 -19.91
C GLN A 62 6.99 4.20 -20.14
N THR A 63 7.56 3.23 -19.44
CA THR A 63 8.91 2.73 -19.67
C THR A 63 8.82 1.29 -20.16
N LYS A 64 9.89 0.79 -20.79
CA LYS A 64 9.96 -0.62 -21.21
C LYS A 64 9.72 -1.55 -20.01
N PHE A 65 10.32 -1.24 -18.86
CA PHE A 65 10.06 -1.96 -17.61
C PHE A 65 8.59 -1.96 -17.18
N ILE A 66 7.89 -0.82 -17.23
CA ILE A 66 6.45 -0.77 -16.90
C ILE A 66 5.64 -1.65 -17.85
N GLN A 67 5.99 -1.65 -19.13
CA GLN A 67 5.33 -2.49 -20.13
C GLN A 67 5.56 -3.97 -19.83
N THR A 68 6.82 -4.41 -19.70
CA THR A 68 7.19 -5.80 -19.37
C THR A 68 6.57 -6.25 -18.05
N PHE A 69 6.51 -5.39 -17.03
CA PHE A 69 5.84 -5.70 -15.77
C PHE A 69 4.34 -5.93 -15.97
N ASN A 70 3.67 -5.06 -16.73
CA ASN A 70 2.24 -5.21 -17.01
C ASN A 70 1.95 -6.47 -17.84
N GLU A 71 2.80 -6.80 -18.80
CA GLU A 71 2.67 -8.03 -19.61
C GLU A 71 2.87 -9.29 -18.76
N ALA A 72 3.84 -9.28 -17.83
CA ALA A 72 4.06 -10.39 -16.90
C ALA A 72 2.82 -10.68 -16.02
N PHE A 73 2.05 -9.65 -15.65
CA PHE A 73 0.88 -9.77 -14.78
C PHE A 73 -0.46 -9.44 -15.47
N GLU A 74 -0.53 -9.58 -16.80
CA GLU A 74 -1.73 -9.24 -17.58
C GLU A 74 -2.96 -10.05 -17.14
N SER A 75 -2.77 -11.30 -16.72
CA SER A 75 -3.84 -12.15 -16.17
C SER A 75 -4.42 -11.63 -14.85
N GLU A 76 -3.66 -10.84 -14.09
CA GLU A 76 -4.05 -10.36 -12.76
C GLU A 76 -4.80 -9.02 -12.83
N ALA A 77 -4.25 -8.07 -13.60
CA ALA A 77 -4.86 -6.77 -13.85
C ALA A 77 -4.25 -6.05 -15.07
N HIS A 78 -5.11 -5.40 -15.85
CA HIS A 78 -4.68 -4.52 -16.95
C HIS A 78 -4.02 -3.24 -16.41
N ASP A 79 -2.88 -2.86 -17.00
CA ASP A 79 -2.03 -1.73 -16.57
C ASP A 79 -1.69 -1.76 -15.06
N LEU A 80 -1.45 -2.95 -14.49
CA LEU A 80 -1.27 -3.13 -13.05
C LEU A 80 -0.31 -2.10 -12.43
N ARG A 81 0.89 -1.96 -12.97
CA ARG A 81 1.91 -1.05 -12.42
C ARG A 81 1.50 0.42 -12.45
N GLN A 82 0.65 0.81 -13.41
CA GLN A 82 0.17 2.19 -13.51
C GLN A 82 -1.09 2.44 -12.67
N ARG A 83 -1.78 1.39 -12.21
CA ARG A 83 -3.07 1.47 -11.50
C ARG A 83 -3.06 0.82 -10.13
N ALA A 84 -1.91 0.42 -9.63
CA ALA A 84 -1.77 -0.14 -8.29
C ALA A 84 -1.28 0.89 -7.28
N VAL A 85 -1.41 0.54 -6.02
CA VAL A 85 -0.91 1.29 -4.86
C VAL A 85 0.26 0.50 -4.30
N PHE A 86 1.46 0.96 -4.60
CA PHE A 86 2.71 0.46 -4.04
C PHE A 86 2.90 1.03 -2.64
N THR A 87 3.12 0.16 -1.67
CA THR A 87 3.29 0.49 -0.24
C THR A 87 4.48 -0.29 0.32
N ASN A 88 5.12 0.26 1.34
CA ASN A 88 6.21 -0.40 2.05
C ASN A 88 5.73 -0.86 3.42
N SER A 89 6.24 -1.97 3.91
CA SER A 89 5.92 -2.47 5.25
C SER A 89 6.84 -1.91 6.35
N GLN A 90 7.84 -1.11 5.96
CA GLN A 90 8.66 -0.31 6.86
C GLN A 90 8.55 1.18 6.55
N ILE A 91 8.92 1.98 7.56
CA ILE A 91 9.22 3.39 7.39
C ILE A 91 10.48 3.47 6.53
N VAL A 92 10.34 4.08 5.36
CA VAL A 92 11.46 4.35 4.46
C VAL A 92 11.64 5.86 4.44
N GLU A 93 12.88 6.32 4.59
CA GLU A 93 13.22 7.74 4.51
C GLU A 93 13.15 8.20 3.06
N TYR A 94 12.36 9.25 2.79
CA TYR A 94 12.26 9.85 1.47
C TYR A 94 12.49 11.35 1.55
N THR A 95 13.08 11.91 0.50
CA THR A 95 13.41 13.34 0.41
C THR A 95 12.23 14.19 -0.04
N ASP A 96 11.23 13.59 -0.71
CA ASP A 96 10.16 14.31 -1.41
C ASP A 96 8.76 13.81 -0.98
N GLY A 97 8.25 14.34 0.13
CA GLY A 97 6.88 14.13 0.60
C GLY A 97 6.79 13.70 2.06
N ASP A 98 5.56 13.45 2.51
CA ASP A 98 5.30 13.01 3.88
C ASP A 98 4.85 11.55 3.88
N LEU A 99 5.12 10.85 4.99
CA LEU A 99 4.76 9.45 5.14
C LEU A 99 3.31 9.30 5.64
N PHE A 100 2.58 8.35 5.05
CA PHE A 100 1.21 8.05 5.42
C PHE A 100 1.01 6.56 5.67
N TYR A 101 0.20 6.21 6.68
CA TYR A 101 -0.46 4.92 6.79
C TYR A 101 -1.48 4.78 5.67
N VAL A 102 -1.52 3.62 5.02
CA VAL A 102 -2.42 3.34 3.89
C VAL A 102 -3.47 2.30 4.28
N PHE A 103 -4.73 2.62 3.96
CA PHE A 103 -5.88 1.75 4.18
C PHE A 103 -6.58 1.47 2.84
N PRO A 104 -6.27 0.34 2.19
CA PRO A 104 -6.91 -0.08 0.95
C PRO A 104 -8.42 -0.28 1.14
N LYS A 105 -9.22 0.18 0.17
CA LYS A 105 -10.66 -0.07 0.17
C LYS A 105 -10.94 -1.57 -0.06
N ASN A 106 -11.85 -2.16 0.72
CA ASN A 106 -12.41 -3.49 0.56
C ASN A 106 -12.72 -3.81 -0.91
N GLY A 107 -12.37 -5.03 -1.31
CA GLY A 107 -12.36 -5.50 -2.69
C GLY A 107 -11.00 -5.36 -3.38
N TYR A 108 -9.94 -5.02 -2.64
CA TYR A 108 -8.58 -5.06 -3.15
C TYR A 108 -8.13 -6.49 -3.43
N LYS A 109 -7.22 -6.61 -4.38
CA LYS A 109 -6.28 -7.73 -4.43
C LYS A 109 -4.90 -7.22 -4.02
N PHE A 110 -4.01 -8.12 -3.63
CA PHE A 110 -2.64 -7.77 -3.29
C PHE A 110 -1.65 -8.74 -3.94
N MET A 111 -0.42 -8.27 -4.08
CA MET A 111 0.75 -9.11 -4.33
C MET A 111 1.95 -8.46 -3.66
N TYR A 112 2.96 -9.24 -3.34
CA TYR A 112 4.23 -8.73 -2.83
C TYR A 112 5.38 -9.57 -3.39
N CYS A 113 6.56 -8.97 -3.46
CA CYS A 113 7.76 -9.70 -3.83
C CYS A 113 8.33 -10.41 -2.61
N THR A 114 8.71 -11.68 -2.72
CA THR A 114 9.34 -12.42 -1.62
C THR A 114 10.82 -12.09 -1.44
N GLU A 115 11.46 -11.51 -2.45
CA GLU A 115 12.92 -11.36 -2.52
C GLU A 115 13.41 -9.92 -2.39
N VAL A 116 12.60 -8.92 -2.75
CA VAL A 116 13.04 -7.52 -2.79
C VAL A 116 12.12 -6.58 -2.00
N THR A 117 12.72 -5.55 -1.41
CA THR A 117 12.02 -4.53 -0.63
C THR A 117 11.58 -3.34 -1.48
N HIS A 118 12.28 -3.01 -2.58
CA HIS A 118 11.93 -1.86 -3.44
C HIS A 118 11.98 -2.23 -4.92
N SER A 119 10.88 -2.80 -5.43
CA SER A 119 10.84 -3.38 -6.79
C SER A 119 11.26 -2.41 -7.89
N THR A 120 10.95 -1.11 -7.75
CA THR A 120 11.32 -0.11 -8.77
C THR A 120 12.83 0.06 -8.89
N ASN A 121 13.54 0.11 -7.76
CA ASN A 121 14.99 0.34 -7.78
C ASN A 121 15.74 -0.97 -8.05
N ASP A 122 15.30 -2.04 -7.40
CA ASP A 122 15.99 -3.33 -7.42
C ASP A 122 15.83 -4.01 -8.77
N TYR A 123 14.62 -4.04 -9.34
CA TYR A 123 14.43 -4.65 -10.67
C TYR A 123 14.89 -3.77 -11.81
N GLN A 124 14.92 -2.44 -11.69
CA GLN A 124 15.42 -1.61 -12.80
C GLN A 124 16.88 -1.92 -13.10
N GLN A 125 17.71 -2.11 -12.07
CA GLN A 125 19.12 -2.49 -12.25
C GLN A 125 19.28 -3.89 -12.87
N VAL A 126 18.48 -4.85 -12.42
CA VAL A 126 18.45 -6.21 -13.00
C VAL A 126 17.97 -6.17 -14.44
N PHE A 127 16.95 -5.36 -14.72
CA PHE A 127 16.38 -5.16 -16.05
C PHE A 127 17.44 -4.60 -17.00
N ASP A 128 18.05 -3.48 -16.66
CA ASP A 128 19.08 -2.84 -17.47
C ASP A 128 20.25 -3.81 -17.73
N SER A 129 20.69 -4.55 -16.70
CA SER A 129 21.76 -5.55 -16.84
C SER A 129 21.42 -6.71 -17.76
N LEU A 130 20.15 -7.13 -17.83
CA LEU A 130 19.71 -8.22 -18.70
C LEU A 130 19.62 -7.77 -20.16
N PHE A 131 19.13 -6.55 -20.43
CA PHE A 131 19.10 -6.00 -21.79
C PHE A 131 20.50 -5.67 -22.33
N ASP A 132 21.46 -5.36 -21.46
CA ASP A 132 22.85 -5.15 -21.88
C ASP A 132 23.56 -6.47 -22.27
N GLN A 133 23.13 -7.60 -21.71
CA GLN A 133 23.80 -8.90 -21.85
C GLN A 133 23.13 -9.85 -22.85
N PHE A 134 21.83 -9.69 -23.08
CA PHE A 134 21.02 -10.59 -23.92
C PHE A 134 20.28 -9.82 -25.00
N ASP A 135 19.84 -10.54 -26.02
CA ASP A 135 18.89 -10.01 -27.00
C ASP A 135 17.54 -9.70 -26.35
N ASP A 136 16.87 -8.65 -26.83
CA ASP A 136 15.63 -8.09 -26.27
C ASP A 136 14.58 -9.16 -25.94
N GLU A 137 14.29 -10.09 -26.86
CA GLU A 137 13.28 -11.13 -26.67
C GLU A 137 13.64 -12.08 -25.51
N LYS A 138 14.92 -12.45 -25.36
CA LYS A 138 15.34 -13.34 -24.26
C LYS A 138 15.37 -12.60 -22.93
N ALA A 139 15.82 -11.35 -22.93
CA ALA A 139 15.80 -10.52 -21.73
C ALA A 139 14.37 -10.34 -21.21
N GLU A 140 13.41 -10.04 -22.10
CA GLU A 140 11.99 -9.91 -21.75
C GLU A 140 11.42 -11.19 -21.14
N GLN A 141 11.67 -12.34 -21.77
CA GLN A 141 11.20 -13.64 -21.27
C GLN A 141 11.79 -13.96 -19.89
N MET A 142 13.09 -13.74 -19.68
CA MET A 142 13.74 -13.97 -18.39
C MET A 142 13.15 -13.09 -17.29
N ILE A 143 12.83 -11.83 -17.60
CA ILE A 143 12.24 -10.89 -16.65
C ILE A 143 10.80 -11.29 -16.33
N HIS A 144 10.03 -11.74 -17.32
CA HIS A 144 8.68 -12.29 -17.09
C HIS A 144 8.72 -13.45 -16.11
N ASP A 145 9.62 -14.41 -16.34
CA ASP A 145 9.74 -15.59 -15.48
C ASP A 145 10.23 -15.20 -14.08
N LEU A 146 11.18 -14.28 -13.98
CA LEU A 146 11.64 -13.73 -12.70
C LEU A 146 10.50 -13.07 -11.91
N LEU A 147 9.74 -12.19 -12.55
CA LEU A 147 8.62 -11.49 -11.91
C LEU A 147 7.55 -12.49 -11.44
N LYS A 148 7.15 -13.45 -12.28
CA LYS A 148 6.14 -14.46 -11.91
C LYS A 148 6.61 -15.39 -10.80
N PHE A 149 7.92 -15.66 -10.73
CA PHE A 149 8.49 -16.51 -9.70
C PHE A 149 8.61 -15.81 -8.34
N THR A 150 8.93 -14.50 -8.36
CA THR A 150 9.25 -13.74 -7.15
C THR A 150 8.05 -13.06 -6.50
N TYR A 151 6.92 -12.93 -7.21
CA TYR A 151 5.70 -12.36 -6.66
C TYR A 151 4.71 -13.42 -6.23
N THR A 152 4.14 -13.22 -5.04
CA THR A 152 3.07 -14.06 -4.49
C THR A 152 1.86 -13.22 -4.09
N GLN A 153 0.71 -13.88 -4.01
CA GLN A 153 -0.57 -13.33 -3.55
C GLN A 153 -1.06 -14.03 -2.27
N GLU A 154 -0.22 -14.87 -1.68
CA GLU A 154 -0.57 -15.65 -0.50
C GLU A 154 -0.26 -14.85 0.76
N ASN A 155 -1.18 -14.86 1.73
CA ASN A 155 -0.93 -14.36 3.10
C ASN A 155 -0.37 -12.93 3.19
N LEU A 156 -1.24 -11.92 3.13
CA LEU A 156 -0.88 -10.50 3.25
C LEU A 156 -0.03 -10.21 4.51
N LEU A 157 -0.37 -10.83 5.64
CA LEU A 157 0.35 -10.65 6.90
C LEU A 157 1.83 -11.01 6.76
N GLU A 158 2.14 -12.12 6.07
CA GLU A 158 3.51 -12.54 5.84
C GLU A 158 4.29 -11.52 5.01
N GLY A 159 3.68 -10.99 3.94
CA GLY A 159 4.28 -9.90 3.16
C GLY A 159 4.62 -8.69 4.03
N ILE A 160 3.70 -8.31 4.93
CA ILE A 160 3.95 -7.17 5.83
C ILE A 160 5.06 -7.47 6.84
N GLN A 161 5.05 -8.66 7.44
CA GLN A 161 6.07 -9.08 8.42
C GLN A 161 7.46 -9.27 7.80
N LYS A 162 7.54 -9.59 6.51
CA LYS A 162 8.80 -9.67 5.76
C LYS A 162 9.35 -8.31 5.36
N GLU A 163 8.65 -7.22 5.69
CA GLU A 163 9.16 -5.86 5.48
C GLU A 163 9.36 -5.52 3.98
N VAL A 164 8.63 -6.20 3.09
CA VAL A 164 8.73 -6.03 1.63
C VAL A 164 7.73 -5.01 1.08
N GLU A 165 7.85 -4.68 -0.21
CA GLU A 165 6.87 -3.87 -0.91
C GLU A 165 5.58 -4.68 -1.16
N VAL A 166 4.45 -4.14 -0.72
CA VAL A 166 3.12 -4.67 -0.98
C VAL A 166 2.41 -3.82 -2.01
N ILE A 167 1.89 -4.47 -3.05
CA ILE A 167 1.15 -3.87 -4.15
C ILE A 167 -0.33 -4.17 -3.99
N PHE A 168 -1.14 -3.15 -3.70
CA PHE A 168 -2.60 -3.26 -3.72
C PHE A 168 -3.16 -2.85 -5.09
N TYR A 169 -4.03 -3.66 -5.67
CA TYR A 169 -4.58 -3.41 -7.00
C TYR A 169 -6.07 -3.75 -7.10
N ASN A 170 -6.67 -3.42 -8.25
CA ASN A 170 -8.12 -3.49 -8.48
C ASN A 170 -8.97 -2.66 -7.50
N ILE A 171 -8.43 -1.55 -7.01
CA ILE A 171 -9.13 -0.60 -6.15
C ILE A 171 -9.29 0.78 -6.78
N PRO A 172 -10.44 1.45 -6.58
CA PRO A 172 -10.66 2.80 -7.11
C PRO A 172 -10.01 3.91 -6.26
N TYR A 173 -9.74 3.63 -4.97
CA TYR A 173 -9.15 4.56 -4.01
C TYR A 173 -8.69 3.79 -2.77
N TYR A 174 -7.92 4.47 -1.93
CA TYR A 174 -7.56 4.09 -0.57
C TYR A 174 -7.69 5.30 0.36
N TYR A 175 -7.68 5.09 1.67
CA TYR A 175 -7.51 6.18 2.64
C TYR A 175 -6.06 6.26 3.08
N ALA A 176 -5.60 7.46 3.39
CA ALA A 176 -4.26 7.72 3.88
C ALA A 176 -4.33 8.60 5.12
N ALA A 177 -3.58 8.27 6.17
CA ALA A 177 -3.43 9.06 7.40
C ALA A 177 -1.95 9.40 7.65
N ARG A 178 -1.64 10.68 7.86
CA ARG A 178 -0.28 11.20 7.97
C ARG A 178 0.38 10.68 9.25
N VAL A 179 1.56 10.10 9.13
CA VAL A 179 2.28 9.49 10.26
C VAL A 179 2.61 10.52 11.35
N ASP A 180 3.05 11.72 10.97
CA ASP A 180 3.41 12.77 11.94
C ASP A 180 2.20 13.34 12.72
N THR A 181 0.97 13.07 12.26
CA THR A 181 -0.26 13.56 12.92
C THR A 181 -0.90 12.49 13.80
N PHE A 182 -0.71 11.20 13.50
CA PHE A 182 -1.41 10.10 14.17
C PHE A 182 -0.43 9.04 14.65
N GLU A 183 -0.53 8.67 15.92
CA GLU A 183 0.01 7.41 16.39
C GLU A 183 -0.88 6.27 15.90
N TYR A 184 -0.26 5.22 15.35
CA TYR A 184 -1.01 4.17 14.65
C TYR A 184 -1.96 3.39 15.57
N ASP A 185 -1.54 3.10 16.81
CA ASP A 185 -2.35 2.35 17.78
C ASP A 185 -3.57 3.16 18.24
N ASP A 186 -3.43 4.47 18.39
CA ASP A 186 -4.54 5.38 18.70
C ASP A 186 -5.53 5.42 17.52
N LEU A 187 -5.00 5.58 16.30
CA LEU A 187 -5.80 5.55 15.07
C LEU A 187 -6.57 4.23 14.91
N LEU A 188 -5.95 3.09 15.20
CA LEU A 188 -6.60 1.78 15.18
C LEU A 188 -7.68 1.66 16.25
N THR A 189 -7.42 2.16 17.45
CA THR A 189 -8.38 2.15 18.56
C THR A 189 -9.63 2.91 18.16
N ASP A 190 -9.48 4.11 17.61
CA ASP A 190 -10.56 4.94 17.08
C ASP A 190 -11.35 4.25 15.97
N ILE A 191 -10.64 3.62 15.01
CA ILE A 191 -11.26 2.89 13.90
C ILE A 191 -12.08 1.70 14.41
N VAL A 192 -11.56 0.93 15.37
CA VAL A 192 -12.25 -0.25 15.90
C VAL A 192 -13.50 0.15 16.67
N GLN A 193 -13.42 1.17 17.53
CA GLN A 193 -14.58 1.69 18.26
C GLN A 193 -15.73 2.11 17.33
N LEU A 194 -15.39 2.65 16.16
CA LEU A 194 -16.37 3.06 15.15
C LEU A 194 -16.89 1.90 14.29
N GLY A 195 -16.18 0.77 14.23
CA GLY A 195 -16.58 -0.42 13.49
C GLY A 195 -17.55 -1.33 14.22
N ASP A 196 -17.55 -1.29 15.56
CA ASP A 196 -18.44 -2.09 16.43
C ASP A 196 -19.85 -1.47 16.62
N ASN A 197 -20.08 -0.26 16.08
CA ASN A 197 -21.35 0.48 16.12
C ASN A 197 -22.11 0.44 14.78
#